data_AF-C4KIK5-F1
#
_entry.id   AF-C4KIK5-F1
#
_cell.length_a   1.000
_cell.length_b   1.000
_cell.length_c   1.000
_cell.angle_alpha   90.00
_cell.angle_beta   90.00
_cell.angle_gamma   90.00
#
_symmetry.space_group_name_H-M   'P 1'
#
loop_
_entity.id
_entity.type
_entity.pdbx_description
1 polymer ?
#
loop_
_entity_poly.entity_id
_entity_poly.type
_entity_poly.pdbx_seq_one_letter_code
_entity_poly.pdbx_strand_id
1 'polypeptide(L)' 'MIIITSINNNIVEGLVGARCAAGYYKVKIKINEFKIVDSECECGQKFCRHTVQLYLHYMRVKNNANHHKTIG' A
#
# COMPACT_ATOMS: atom_id res chain seq x y z
N MET A 1 -2.83 5.32 -10.66
CA MET A 1 -2.80 3.84 -10.64
C MET A 1 -1.96 3.40 -9.45
N ILE A 2 -2.39 2.36 -8.73
CA ILE A 2 -1.68 1.80 -7.56
C ILE A 2 -1.50 0.31 -7.85
N ILE A 3 -0.30 -0.20 -7.66
CA ILE A 3 0.04 -1.60 -7.90
C ILE A 3 0.73 -2.13 -6.66
N ILE A 4 0.20 -3.18 -6.05
CA ILE A 4 0.89 -3.90 -4.98
C ILE A 4 1.85 -4.88 -5.64
N THR A 5 3.14 -4.79 -5.31
CA THR A 5 4.19 -5.63 -5.90
C THR A 5 4.55 -6.80 -4.99
N SER A 6 4.42 -6.64 -3.68
CA SER A 6 4.74 -7.68 -2.70
C SER A 6 3.99 -7.48 -1.39
N ILE A 7 3.64 -8.57 -0.72
CA ILE A 7 3.08 -8.60 0.64
C ILE A 7 3.85 -9.68 1.40
N ASN A 8 4.67 -9.30 2.37
CA ASN A 8 5.47 -10.24 3.16
C ASN A 8 5.59 -9.78 4.62
N ASN A 9 5.24 -10.65 5.57
CA ASN A 9 5.41 -10.41 7.01
C ASN A 9 4.88 -9.04 7.49
N ASN A 10 3.66 -8.69 7.06
CA ASN A 10 2.98 -7.41 7.29
C ASN A 10 3.65 -6.17 6.66
N ILE A 11 4.64 -6.38 5.79
CA ILE A 11 5.20 -5.35 4.93
C ILE A 11 4.50 -5.44 3.58
N VAL A 12 4.00 -4.31 3.10
CA VAL A 12 3.37 -4.17 1.80
C VAL A 12 4.21 -3.21 0.97
N GLU A 13 4.64 -3.70 -0.20
CA GLU A 13 5.40 -2.92 -1.16
C GLU A 13 4.54 -2.68 -2.40
N GLY A 14 4.67 -1.50 -2.98
CA GLY A 14 3.92 -1.16 -4.17
C GLY A 14 4.40 0.10 -4.86
N LEU A 15 3.81 0.30 -6.03
CA LEU A 15 4.02 1.44 -6.90
C LEU A 15 2.79 2.34 -6.84
N VAL A 16 3.01 3.61 -6.50
CA VAL A 16 1.94 4.62 -6.46
C VAL A 16 2.22 5.67 -7.52
N GLY A 17 1.30 5.80 -8.47
CA GLY A 17 1.41 6.78 -9.53
C GLY A 17 1.40 8.20 -8.97
N ALA A 18 2.38 8.99 -9.37
CA ALA A 18 2.50 10.39 -9.01
C ALA A 18 1.77 11.26 -10.03
N ARG A 19 1.06 12.31 -9.57
CA ARG A 19 0.62 13.38 -10.48
C ARG A 19 1.72 14.39 -10.79
N CYS A 20 2.74 14.48 -9.93
CA CYS A 20 3.79 15.48 -9.98
C CYS A 20 5.05 15.04 -10.75
N ALA A 21 5.22 13.74 -11.01
CA ALA A 21 6.31 13.20 -11.81
C ALA A 21 5.71 12.21 -12.81
N ALA A 22 6.22 12.18 -14.04
CA ALA A 22 5.84 11.17 -15.02
C ALA A 22 6.40 9.80 -14.57
N GLY A 23 5.67 9.10 -13.70
CA GLY A 23 6.11 7.82 -13.16
C GLY A 23 5.38 7.34 -11.90
N TYR A 24 6.00 6.38 -11.25
CA TYR A 24 5.53 5.75 -10.02
C TYR A 24 6.55 5.94 -8.92
N TYR A 25 6.09 6.29 -7.73
CA TYR A 25 6.94 6.20 -6.54
C TYR A 25 6.91 4.78 -6.01
N LYS A 26 8.09 4.26 -5.69
CA LYS A 26 8.21 3.07 -4.84
C LYS A 26 7.82 3.42 -3.41
N VAL A 27 6.94 2.60 -2.87
CA VAL A 27 6.38 2.79 -1.54
C VAL A 27 6.41 1.46 -0.82
N LYS A 28 6.85 1.50 0.43
CA LYS A 28 6.86 0.37 1.33
C LYS A 28 6.22 0.80 2.64
N ILE A 29 5.23 0.04 3.09
CA ILE A 29 4.54 0.30 4.35
C ILE A 29 4.60 -0.96 5.22
N LYS A 30 4.91 -0.79 6.49
CA LYS A 30 4.78 -1.83 7.50
C LYS A 30 3.48 -1.61 8.24
N ILE A 31 2.65 -2.65 8.28
CA ILE A 31 1.32 -2.61 8.89
C ILE A 31 1.35 -3.46 10.16
N ASN A 32 0.64 -3.02 11.18
CA ASN A 32 0.27 -3.86 12.30
C ASN A 32 -1.25 -3.80 12.45
N GLU A 33 -1.90 -4.95 12.27
CA GLU A 33 -3.37 -5.12 12.26
C GLU A 33 -4.09 -4.20 11.24
N PHE A 34 -4.35 -2.95 11.63
CA PHE A 34 -5.07 -1.91 10.89
C PHE A 34 -4.37 -0.54 10.95
N LYS A 35 -3.08 -0.49 11.28
CA LYS A 35 -2.32 0.76 11.36
C LYS A 35 -0.99 0.63 10.65
N ILE A 36 -0.54 1.70 9.99
CA ILE A 36 0.82 1.81 9.48
C ILE A 36 1.73 2.10 10.67
N VAL A 37 2.71 1.24 10.92
CA VAL A 37 3.69 1.40 12.01
C VAL A 37 5.02 1.96 11.54
N ASP A 38 5.34 1.80 10.26
CA ASP A 38 6.50 2.42 9.61
C ASP A 38 6.26 2.50 8.10
N SER A 39 6.91 3.45 7.44
CA SER A 39 6.79 3.59 5.99
C SER A 39 7.98 4.31 5.36
N GLU A 40 8.29 3.87 4.14
CA GLU A 40 9.35 4.38 3.29
C GLU A 40 8.74 4.73 1.93
N CYS A 41 9.07 5.93 1.44
CA CYS A 41 8.66 6.35 0.11
C CYS A 41 9.83 7.03 -0.60
N GLU A 42 9.98 6.73 -1.88
CA GLU A 42 11.00 7.32 -2.74
C GLU A 42 10.85 8.86 -2.88
N CYS A 43 9.70 9.43 -2.50
CA CYS A 43 9.55 10.89 -2.41
C CYS A 43 10.28 11.54 -1.21
N GLY A 44 10.97 10.75 -0.38
CA GLY A 44 11.80 11.22 0.73
C GLY A 44 11.05 11.49 2.05
N GLN A 45 9.72 11.35 2.07
CA GLN A 45 8.92 11.52 3.28
C GLN A 45 8.40 10.19 3.80
N LYS A 46 8.53 9.96 5.13
CA LYS A 46 8.04 8.75 5.79
C LYS A 46 6.54 8.59 5.67
N PHE A 47 5.76 9.60 6.06
CA PHE A 47 4.29 9.60 5.95
C PHE A 47 3.86 10.61 4.89
N CYS A 48 3.61 10.11 3.69
CA CYS A 48 3.19 10.93 2.56
C CYS A 48 1.90 10.39 1.94
N ARG A 49 1.32 11.16 1.02
CA ARG A 49 0.11 10.76 0.30
C ARG A 49 0.25 9.38 -0.36
N HIS A 50 1.44 9.04 -0.88
CA HIS A 50 1.69 7.76 -1.53
C HIS A 50 1.55 6.58 -0.56
N THR A 51 2.11 6.70 0.65
CA THR A 51 2.01 5.66 1.70
C THR A 51 0.56 5.42 2.11
N VAL A 52 -0.22 6.49 2.29
CA VAL A 52 -1.65 6.40 2.64
C VAL A 52 -2.45 5.78 1.50
N GLN A 53 -2.16 6.14 0.24
CA GLN A 53 -2.82 5.56 -0.92
C GLN A 53 -2.56 4.06 -1.05
N LEU A 54 -1.30 3.63 -0.87
CA LEU A 54 -0.95 2.21 -0.89
C LEU A 54 -1.67 1.45 0.22
N TYR A 55 -1.70 2.01 1.44
CA TYR A 55 -2.39 1.40 2.58
C TYR A 55 -3.89 1.22 2.35
N LEU A 56 -4.58 2.28 1.89
CA LEU A 56 -6.01 2.21 1.59
C LEU A 56 -6.30 1.20 0.49
N HIS A 57 -5.46 1.14 -0.53
CA HIS A 57 -5.60 0.15 -1.60
C HIS A 57 -5.41 -1.27 -1.08
N TYR A 58 -4.37 -1.52 -0.27
CA TYR A 58 -4.16 -2.82 0.39
C TYR A 58 -5.33 -3.22 1.28
N MET A 59 -5.86 -2.31 2.11
CA MET A 59 -7.02 -2.57 2.96
C MET A 59 -8.27 -2.96 2.15
N ARG A 60 -8.50 -2.32 0.99
CA ARG A 60 -9.58 -2.70 0.09
C ARG A 60 -9.35 -4.10 -0.48
N VAL A 61 -8.17 -4.39 -1.02
CA VAL A 61 -7.85 -5.70 -1.61
C VAL A 61 -7.93 -6.82 -0.56
N LYS A 62 -7.40 -6.60 0.65
CA LYS A 62 -7.46 -7.55 1.77
C LYS A 62 -8.89 -7.88 2.21
N ASN A 63 -9.77 -6.87 2.26
CA ASN A 63 -11.20 -7.07 2.56
C ASN A 63 -11.92 -7.82 1.44
N ASN A 64 -11.62 -7.51 0.18
CA ASN A 64 -12.21 -8.23 -0.96
C ASN A 64 -11.75 -9.70 -1.02
N ALA A 65 -10.50 -9.99 -0.67
CA ALA A 65 -10.00 -11.36 -0.54
C ALA A 65 -10.72 -12.16 0.57
N ASN A 66 -11.21 -11.49 1.62
CA ASN A 66 -12.04 -12.12 2.65
C ASN A 66 -13.50 -12.33 2.18
N HIS A 67 -14.03 -11.46 1.31
CA HIS A 67 -15.40 -11.55 0.82
C HIS A 67 -15.66 -12.74 -0.11
N HIS A 68 -14.62 -13.31 -0.73
CA HIS A 68 -14.72 -14.58 -1.48
C HIS A 68 -14.64 -15.84 -0.62
N LYS A 69 -14.42 -15.74 0.70
CA LYS A 69 -14.38 -16.91 1.59
C LYS A 69 -15.70 -17.14 2.34
N THR A 70 -16.68 -16.26 2.18
CA THR A 70 -17.96 -16.29 2.91
C THR A 70 -19.19 -16.48 2.02
N ILE A 71 -19.01 -16.74 0.72
CA ILE A 71 -20.10 -17.06 -0.21
C ILE A 71 -19.59 -18.12 -1.19
N GLY A 72 -19.96 -19.39 -0.96
CA GLY A 72 -19.71 -20.53 -1.84
C GLY A 72 -19.06 -21.69 -1.14
#